data_AF-A0A3D8ICG9-F1
#
_entry.id   AF-A0A3D8ICG9-F1
#
_cell.length_a   1.000
_cell.length_b   1.000
_cell.length_c   1.000
_cell.angle_alpha   90.00
_cell.angle_beta   90.00
_cell.angle_gamma   90.00
#
_symmetry.space_group_name_H-M   'P 1'
#
loop_
_entity.id
_entity.type
_entity.pdbx_description
1 polymer ?
#
loop_
_entity_poly.entity_id
_entity_poly.type
_entity_poly.pdbx_seq_one_letter_code
_entity_poly.pdbx_strand_id
1 'polypeptide(L)'
;MIGIYILSFGVFLFIADSIFKNNLKYIFVVILFTISCCSIIKVLWDYYSLNLLIFSLFDKPSLLCVFLVLSYIFKNIFKNIPLKNKILKLFIDSTINQFFFLLLFIFGLVLFLGSLGLIPFDIYHSSKLYQSIFVFIFMICFYFVDRFCSFIVLLALIFGIFLNDDILTCLICVYLFVFSFIIILFNVLKFIINALKGLSL
;
A
#
# COMPACT_ATOMS: atom_id res chain seq x y z
N MET A 1 9.87 -9.85 6.76
CA MET A 1 9.02 -10.88 6.12
C MET A 1 7.53 -10.76 6.43
N ILE A 2 7.11 -10.54 7.70
CA ILE A 2 5.68 -10.43 8.09
C ILE A 2 4.89 -9.45 7.20
N GLY A 3 5.46 -8.31 6.83
CA GLY A 3 4.80 -7.32 5.97
C GLY A 3 4.37 -7.88 4.60
N ILE A 4 5.07 -8.87 4.04
CA ILE A 4 4.74 -9.46 2.73
C ILE A 4 3.54 -10.39 2.84
N TYR A 5 3.44 -11.12 3.94
CA TYR A 5 2.26 -11.92 4.24
C TYR A 5 1.03 -11.02 4.44
N ILE A 6 1.19 -9.88 5.12
CA ILE A 6 0.12 -8.89 5.25
C ILE A 6 -0.29 -8.34 3.87
N LEU A 7 0.70 -8.04 3.03
CA LEU A 7 0.47 -7.53 1.68
C LEU A 7 -0.24 -8.55 0.79
N SER A 8 0.21 -9.81 0.78
CA SER A 8 -0.42 -10.86 -0.01
C SER A 8 -1.85 -11.14 0.45
N PHE A 9 -2.08 -11.18 1.77
CA PHE A 9 -3.43 -11.29 2.33
C PHE A 9 -4.33 -10.11 1.89
N GLY A 10 -3.83 -8.88 1.95
CA GLY A 10 -4.55 -7.68 1.50
C GLY A 10 -4.91 -7.72 0.03
N VAL A 11 -3.98 -8.14 -0.84
CA VAL A 11 -4.20 -8.28 -2.29
C VAL A 11 -5.24 -9.37 -2.57
N PHE A 12 -5.15 -10.53 -1.94
CA PHE A 12 -6.17 -11.57 -2.11
C PHE A 12 -7.54 -11.10 -1.64
N LEU A 13 -7.62 -10.35 -0.55
CA LEU A 13 -8.87 -9.79 -0.07
C LEU A 13 -9.45 -8.75 -1.04
N PHE A 14 -8.60 -7.91 -1.64
CA PHE A 14 -9.02 -6.97 -2.69
C PHE A 14 -9.57 -7.67 -3.95
N ILE A 15 -8.89 -8.73 -4.40
CA ILE A 15 -9.36 -9.56 -5.52
C ILE A 15 -10.68 -10.23 -5.16
N ALA A 16 -10.80 -10.79 -3.96
CA ALA A 16 -12.00 -11.47 -3.50
C ALA A 16 -13.20 -10.52 -3.40
N ASP A 17 -13.01 -9.29 -2.92
CA ASP A 17 -14.06 -8.26 -2.90
C ASP A 17 -14.53 -7.86 -4.31
N SER A 18 -13.62 -7.91 -5.29
CA SER A 18 -13.94 -7.59 -6.68
C SER A 18 -14.77 -8.69 -7.36
N ILE A 19 -14.60 -9.95 -6.94
CA ILE A 19 -15.24 -11.13 -7.54
C ILE A 19 -16.52 -11.54 -6.79
N PHE A 20 -16.48 -11.54 -5.45
CA PHE A 20 -17.53 -12.12 -4.62
C PHE A 20 -18.27 -11.06 -3.81
N LYS A 21 -19.60 -11.07 -3.88
CA LYS A 21 -20.47 -10.20 -3.06
C LYS A 21 -20.78 -10.79 -1.67
N ASN A 22 -20.59 -12.10 -1.49
CA ASN A 22 -20.97 -12.84 -0.28
C ASN A 22 -19.77 -13.16 0.62
N ASN A 23 -20.04 -13.63 1.85
CA ASN A 23 -19.02 -14.06 2.83
C ASN A 23 -18.09 -15.19 2.34
N LEU A 24 -18.42 -15.86 1.23
CA LEU A 24 -17.53 -16.82 0.54
C LEU A 24 -16.18 -16.21 0.16
N LYS A 25 -16.10 -14.87 0.05
CA LYS A 25 -14.84 -14.15 -0.17
C LYS A 25 -13.77 -14.51 0.86
N TYR A 26 -14.13 -14.67 2.14
CA TYR A 26 -13.15 -14.95 3.20
C TYR A 26 -12.61 -16.38 3.09
N ILE A 27 -13.46 -17.34 2.70
CA ILE A 27 -13.04 -18.72 2.44
C ILE A 27 -12.06 -18.75 1.27
N PHE A 28 -12.37 -18.04 0.18
CA PHE A 28 -11.49 -17.90 -0.98
C PHE A 28 -10.14 -17.28 -0.61
N VAL A 29 -10.14 -16.20 0.19
CA VAL A 29 -8.90 -15.56 0.69
C VAL A 29 -8.08 -16.53 1.52
N VAL A 30 -8.70 -17.29 2.44
CA VAL A 30 -8.00 -18.27 3.26
C VAL A 30 -7.37 -19.36 2.38
N ILE A 31 -8.08 -19.87 1.37
CA ILE A 31 -7.55 -20.87 0.44
C ILE A 31 -6.36 -20.32 -0.37
N LEU A 32 -6.47 -19.13 -0.96
CA LEU A 32 -5.35 -18.53 -1.68
C LEU A 32 -4.17 -18.20 -0.79
N PHE A 33 -4.45 -17.72 0.43
CA PHE A 33 -3.41 -17.38 1.39
C PHE A 33 -2.67 -18.63 1.86
N THR A 34 -3.37 -19.72 2.19
CA THR A 34 -2.73 -20.99 2.52
C THR A 34 -1.95 -21.53 1.33
N ILE A 35 -2.45 -21.42 0.10
CA ILE A 35 -1.69 -21.81 -1.09
C ILE A 35 -0.41 -20.98 -1.26
N SER A 36 -0.48 -19.67 -1.02
CA SER A 36 0.67 -18.77 -1.14
C SER A 36 1.74 -19.00 -0.07
N CYS A 37 1.32 -19.44 1.12
CA CYS A 37 2.19 -19.71 2.27
C CYS A 37 2.71 -21.14 2.28
N CYS A 38 1.90 -22.11 1.86
CA CYS A 38 2.31 -23.48 1.74
C CYS A 38 3.35 -23.60 0.64
N SER A 39 4.42 -24.33 0.94
CA SER A 39 5.41 -24.81 -0.03
C SER A 39 4.77 -25.86 -0.94
N ILE A 40 3.84 -25.46 -1.81
CA ILE A 40 3.05 -26.40 -2.63
C ILE A 40 3.88 -26.98 -3.78
N ILE A 41 5.04 -26.41 -4.08
CA ILE A 41 5.84 -26.82 -5.24
C ILE A 41 7.00 -27.72 -4.80
N LYS A 42 6.71 -28.77 -4.03
CA LYS A 42 7.70 -29.84 -3.77
C LYS A 42 8.04 -30.67 -5.03
N VAL A 43 7.27 -30.49 -6.12
CA VAL A 43 7.37 -31.27 -7.37
C VAL A 43 8.15 -30.54 -8.48
N LEU A 44 8.37 -29.22 -8.36
CA LEU A 44 9.12 -28.46 -9.38
C LEU A 44 10.30 -27.69 -8.78
N TRP A 45 10.15 -26.99 -7.65
CA TRP A 45 11.14 -26.03 -7.15
C TRP A 45 11.37 -26.24 -5.64
N ASP A 46 12.52 -26.80 -5.27
CA ASP A 46 12.92 -27.07 -3.90
C ASP A 46 12.68 -25.87 -2.95
N TYR A 47 11.76 -26.02 -1.99
CA TYR A 47 11.55 -25.20 -0.77
C TYR A 47 11.08 -23.73 -0.88
N TYR A 48 10.72 -23.19 -2.04
CA TYR A 48 10.30 -21.77 -2.13
C TYR A 48 8.78 -21.57 -2.01
N SER A 49 8.33 -20.73 -1.06
CA SER A 49 6.95 -20.21 -1.02
C SER A 49 6.80 -19.00 -1.94
N LEU A 50 5.59 -18.74 -2.45
CA LEU A 50 5.33 -17.63 -3.36
C LEU A 50 5.69 -16.28 -2.71
N ASN A 51 5.38 -16.12 -1.42
CA ASN A 51 5.74 -14.91 -0.67
C ASN A 51 7.27 -14.74 -0.53
N LEU A 52 8.03 -15.83 -0.48
CA LEU A 52 9.50 -15.80 -0.42
C LEU A 52 10.11 -15.44 -1.79
N LEU A 53 9.50 -15.89 -2.88
CA LEU A 53 9.86 -15.50 -4.24
C LEU A 53 9.56 -14.01 -4.50
N ILE A 54 8.40 -13.51 -4.06
CA ILE A 54 8.09 -12.07 -4.13
C ILE A 54 9.11 -11.27 -3.32
N PHE A 55 9.45 -11.74 -2.11
CA PHE A 55 10.45 -11.07 -1.27
C PHE A 55 11.81 -10.99 -1.96
N SER A 56 12.25 -12.06 -2.63
CA SER A 56 13.54 -12.06 -3.31
C SER A 56 13.61 -11.10 -4.50
N LEU A 57 12.47 -10.71 -5.08
CA LEU A 57 12.42 -9.82 -6.24
C LEU A 57 12.34 -8.33 -5.86
N PHE A 58 11.64 -7.99 -4.77
CA PHE A 58 11.24 -6.61 -4.47
C PHE A 58 11.52 -6.15 -3.03
N ASP A 59 12.32 -6.91 -2.27
CA ASP A 59 12.74 -6.57 -0.90
C ASP A 59 11.56 -6.41 0.09
N LYS A 60 11.83 -5.84 1.28
CA LYS A 60 10.84 -5.65 2.34
C LYS A 60 9.84 -4.52 1.99
N PRO A 61 8.53 -4.69 2.26
CA PRO A 61 7.56 -3.61 2.13
C PRO A 61 7.79 -2.55 3.22
N SER A 62 7.51 -1.29 2.89
CA SER A 62 7.60 -0.17 3.83
C SER A 62 6.55 -0.28 4.93
N LEU A 63 6.83 0.30 6.10
CA LEU A 63 5.87 0.34 7.22
C LEU A 63 4.57 1.06 6.82
N LEU A 64 4.68 2.13 6.03
CA LEU A 64 3.51 2.81 5.48
C LEU A 64 2.64 1.87 4.64
N CYS A 65 3.27 1.08 3.76
CA CYS A 65 2.56 0.10 2.94
C CYS A 65 1.82 -0.93 3.80
N VAL A 66 2.51 -1.47 4.81
CA VAL A 66 1.91 -2.44 5.75
C VAL A 66 0.73 -1.81 6.50
N PHE A 67 0.86 -0.59 7.01
CA PHE A 67 -0.23 0.08 7.73
C PHE A 67 -1.43 0.42 6.83
N LEU A 68 -1.19 0.84 5.59
CA LEU A 68 -2.27 1.07 4.62
C LEU A 68 -3.03 -0.25 4.33
N VAL A 69 -2.31 -1.35 4.10
CA VAL A 69 -2.94 -2.66 3.86
C VAL A 69 -3.69 -3.14 5.10
N LEU A 70 -3.11 -2.99 6.30
CA LEU A 70 -3.81 -3.32 7.55
C LEU A 70 -5.09 -2.49 7.71
N SER A 71 -5.04 -1.19 7.43
CA SER A 71 -6.22 -0.33 7.51
C SER A 71 -7.34 -0.80 6.56
N TYR A 72 -6.96 -1.25 5.36
CA TYR A 72 -7.89 -1.83 4.38
C TYR A 72 -8.51 -3.15 4.88
N ILE A 73 -7.69 -4.06 5.39
CA ILE A 73 -8.15 -5.35 5.94
C ILE A 73 -9.10 -5.10 7.11
N PHE A 74 -8.72 -4.24 8.07
CA PHE A 74 -9.55 -3.89 9.21
C PHE A 74 -10.90 -3.30 8.78
N LYS A 75 -10.88 -2.34 7.85
CA LYS A 75 -12.10 -1.75 7.30
C LYS A 75 -13.03 -2.83 6.73
N ASN A 76 -12.51 -3.77 5.97
CA ASN A 76 -13.33 -4.81 5.34
C ASN A 76 -13.85 -5.88 6.29
N ILE A 77 -13.13 -6.21 7.36
CA ILE A 77 -13.60 -7.15 8.39
C ILE A 77 -14.72 -6.50 9.20
N PHE A 78 -14.55 -5.23 9.58
CA PHE A 78 -15.48 -4.54 10.48
C PHE A 78 -16.64 -3.83 9.78
N LYS A 79 -16.65 -3.75 8.45
CA LYS A 79 -17.70 -3.06 7.66
C LYS A 79 -19.12 -3.53 7.98
N ASN A 80 -19.29 -4.81 8.31
CA ASN A 80 -20.61 -5.42 8.53
C ASN A 80 -20.98 -5.54 10.02
N ILE A 81 -20.11 -5.10 10.93
CA ILE A 81 -20.34 -5.24 12.38
C ILE A 81 -20.95 -3.92 12.89
N PRO A 82 -22.13 -3.95 13.55
CA PRO A 82 -22.72 -2.75 14.13
C PRO A 82 -21.87 -2.27 15.31
N LEU A 83 -21.07 -1.24 15.08
CA LEU A 83 -20.16 -0.69 16.08
C LEU A 83 -20.80 0.43 16.89
N LYS A 84 -20.78 0.28 18.22
CA LYS A 84 -21.24 1.31 19.17
C LYS A 84 -20.24 2.46 19.33
N ASN A 85 -18.95 2.21 19.12
CA ASN A 85 -17.90 3.23 19.28
C ASN A 85 -17.85 4.18 18.08
N LYS A 86 -18.21 5.45 18.31
CA LYS A 86 -18.23 6.51 17.28
C LYS A 86 -16.87 6.72 16.60
N ILE A 87 -15.77 6.65 17.35
CA ILE A 87 -14.41 6.79 16.82
C ILE A 87 -14.08 5.64 15.85
N LEU A 88 -14.38 4.41 16.23
CA LEU A 88 -14.09 3.24 15.40
C LEU A 88 -14.95 3.24 14.13
N LYS A 89 -16.20 3.70 14.23
CA LYS A 89 -17.09 3.88 13.09
C LYS A 89 -16.54 4.93 12.11
N LEU A 90 -16.08 6.08 12.60
CA LEU A 90 -15.43 7.10 11.76
C LEU A 90 -14.18 6.57 11.05
N PHE A 91 -13.38 5.73 11.73
CA PHE A 91 -12.22 5.08 11.12
C PHE A 91 -12.61 4.16 9.96
N ILE A 92 -13.63 3.32 10.14
CA ILE A 92 -14.09 2.38 9.10
C ILE A 92 -14.73 3.11 7.93
N ASP A 93 -15.48 4.18 8.21
CA ASP A 93 -16.14 4.97 7.18
C ASP A 93 -15.17 5.86 6.40
N SER A 94 -13.97 6.15 6.95
CA SER A 94 -12.96 6.98 6.29
C SER A 94 -12.57 6.41 4.91
N THR A 95 -12.67 7.25 3.89
CA THR A 95 -12.27 6.93 2.52
C THR A 95 -10.93 7.57 2.22
N ILE A 96 -9.96 6.77 1.81
CA ILE A 96 -8.65 7.28 1.39
C ILE A 96 -8.83 8.09 0.11
N ASN A 97 -8.35 9.32 0.14
CA ASN A 97 -8.41 10.23 -1.01
C ASN A 97 -7.55 9.72 -2.17
N GLN A 98 -8.04 9.77 -3.40
CA GLN A 98 -7.28 9.34 -4.59
C GLN A 98 -6.02 10.19 -4.80
N PHE A 99 -6.07 11.48 -4.44
CA PHE A 99 -4.91 12.38 -4.53
C PHE A 99 -3.77 11.96 -3.59
N PHE A 100 -4.05 11.19 -2.53
CA PHE A 100 -3.01 10.63 -1.66
C PHE A 100 -2.14 9.64 -2.42
N PHE A 101 -2.74 8.76 -3.22
CA PHE A 101 -2.01 7.82 -4.08
C PHE A 101 -1.27 8.53 -5.21
N LEU A 102 -1.83 9.63 -5.75
CA LEU A 102 -1.12 10.47 -6.72
C LEU A 102 0.17 11.06 -6.12
N LEU A 103 0.08 11.64 -4.93
CA LEU A 103 1.26 12.14 -4.22
C LEU A 103 2.26 11.02 -3.97
N LEU A 104 1.84 9.87 -3.41
CA LEU A 104 2.71 8.72 -3.20
C LEU A 104 3.46 8.30 -4.48
N PHE A 105 2.76 8.28 -5.61
CA PHE A 105 3.35 7.95 -6.89
C PHE A 105 4.40 8.99 -7.32
N ILE A 106 4.08 10.29 -7.26
CA ILE A 106 5.02 11.36 -7.63
C ILE A 106 6.27 11.32 -6.75
N PHE A 107 6.09 11.19 -5.44
CA PHE A 107 7.21 11.12 -4.50
C PHE A 107 8.06 9.86 -4.71
N GLY A 108 7.43 8.70 -4.92
CA GLY A 108 8.14 7.47 -5.25
C GLY A 108 8.89 7.56 -6.58
N LEU A 109 8.30 8.21 -7.59
CA LEU A 109 8.93 8.44 -8.90
C LEU A 109 10.16 9.33 -8.78
N VAL A 110 10.09 10.43 -8.01
CA VAL A 110 11.23 11.31 -7.77
C VAL A 110 12.39 10.55 -7.11
N LEU A 111 12.10 9.75 -6.08
CA LEU A 111 13.12 8.95 -5.42
C LEU A 111 13.71 7.87 -6.33
N PHE A 112 12.86 7.20 -7.11
CA PHE A 112 13.28 6.16 -8.04
C PHE A 112 14.17 6.72 -9.16
N LEU A 113 13.75 7.81 -9.81
CA LEU A 113 14.53 8.47 -10.85
C LEU A 113 15.86 9.03 -10.31
N GLY A 114 15.86 9.55 -9.08
CA GLY A 114 17.08 9.96 -8.38
C GLY A 114 18.06 8.81 -8.18
N SER A 115 17.57 7.65 -7.69
CA SER A 115 18.41 6.45 -7.49
C SER A 115 18.99 5.87 -8.79
N LEU A 116 18.32 6.08 -9.93
CA LEU A 116 18.80 5.67 -11.25
C LEU A 116 19.80 6.68 -11.86
N GLY A 117 20.06 7.81 -11.20
CA GLY A 117 20.90 8.88 -11.72
C GLY A 117 20.30 9.61 -12.92
N LEU A 118 18.99 9.47 -13.16
CA LEU A 118 18.28 10.16 -14.25
C LEU A 118 17.95 11.62 -13.92
N ILE A 119 17.99 11.95 -12.63
CA ILE A 119 17.78 13.30 -12.09
C ILE A 119 19.05 13.71 -11.33
N PRO A 120 19.46 15.00 -11.36
CA PRO A 120 20.71 15.46 -10.75
C PRO A 120 20.75 15.43 -9.21
N PHE A 121 19.68 14.97 -8.55
CA PHE A 121 19.61 14.88 -7.09
C PHE A 121 19.20 13.48 -6.66
N ASP A 122 20.02 12.88 -5.79
CA ASP A 122 19.77 11.60 -5.16
C ASP A 122 19.49 11.80 -3.66
N ILE A 123 18.22 11.70 -3.31
CA ILE A 123 17.75 11.89 -1.93
C ILE A 123 18.06 10.64 -1.10
N TYR A 124 18.07 9.44 -1.70
CA TYR A 124 18.34 8.18 -1.00
C TYR A 124 19.76 8.14 -0.43
N HIS A 125 20.74 8.66 -1.17
CA HIS A 125 22.14 8.72 -0.73
C HIS A 125 22.54 10.08 -0.14
N SER A 126 21.59 11.01 0.01
CA SER A 126 21.84 12.31 0.65
C SER A 126 22.01 12.18 2.17
N SER A 127 22.52 13.25 2.81
CA SER A 127 22.65 13.30 4.27
C SER A 127 21.28 13.13 4.97
N LYS A 128 21.27 12.54 6.16
CA LYS A 128 20.06 12.33 6.98
C LYS A 128 19.23 13.61 7.19
N LEU A 129 19.89 14.76 7.25
CA LEU A 129 19.23 16.06 7.39
C LEU A 129 18.38 16.37 6.15
N TYR A 130 18.94 16.23 4.94
CA TYR A 130 18.19 16.41 3.69
C TYR A 130 17.02 15.42 3.56
N GLN A 131 17.23 14.16 3.92
CA GLN A 131 16.16 13.15 3.96
C GLN A 131 15.04 13.57 4.92
N SER A 132 15.37 14.08 6.11
CA SER A 132 14.38 14.52 7.09
C SER A 132 13.59 15.74 6.64
N ILE A 133 14.23 16.73 6.00
CA ILE A 133 13.54 17.88 5.40
C ILE A 133 12.58 17.43 4.31
N PHE A 134 13.02 16.52 3.45
CA PHE A 134 12.19 15.98 2.38
C PHE A 134 10.96 15.26 2.94
N VAL A 135 11.15 14.40 3.94
CA VAL A 135 10.05 13.70 4.63
C VAL A 135 9.12 14.68 5.36
N PHE A 136 9.64 15.76 5.92
CA PHE A 136 8.83 16.78 6.56
C PHE A 136 7.93 17.53 5.55
N ILE A 137 8.48 17.92 4.39
CA ILE A 137 7.68 18.51 3.30
C ILE A 137 6.61 17.53 2.83
N PHE A 138 6.99 16.26 2.67
CA PHE A 138 6.08 15.19 2.27
C PHE A 138 4.91 15.00 3.25
N MET A 139 5.20 15.03 4.56
CA MET A 139 4.21 14.98 5.62
C MET A 139 3.21 16.14 5.55
N ILE A 140 3.69 17.36 5.30
CA ILE A 140 2.84 18.55 5.13
C ILE A 140 1.91 18.37 3.93
N CYS A 141 2.45 17.93 2.78
CA CYS A 141 1.64 17.68 1.58
C CYS A 141 0.51 16.67 1.84
N PHE A 142 0.81 15.58 2.56
CA PHE A 142 -0.22 14.59 2.91
C PHE A 142 -1.26 15.13 3.88
N TYR A 143 -0.86 15.95 4.84
CA TYR A 143 -1.81 16.54 5.79
C TYR A 143 -2.89 17.36 5.09
N PHE A 144 -2.52 18.09 4.03
CA PHE A 144 -3.47 18.87 3.23
C PHE A 144 -4.39 18.01 2.35
N VAL A 145 -3.90 16.87 1.86
CA VAL A 145 -4.68 16.00 0.96
C VAL A 145 -5.60 15.05 1.72
N ASP A 146 -5.09 14.41 2.76
CA ASP A 146 -5.84 13.45 3.56
C ASP A 146 -5.27 13.36 4.98
N ARG A 147 -6.01 13.92 5.94
CA ARG A 147 -5.63 13.92 7.36
C ARG A 147 -5.53 12.51 7.94
N PHE A 148 -6.38 11.59 7.48
CA PHE A 148 -6.37 10.23 7.97
C PHE A 148 -5.12 9.49 7.51
N CYS A 149 -4.79 9.60 6.23
CA CYS A 149 -3.56 9.00 5.71
C CYS A 149 -2.31 9.68 6.29
N SER A 150 -2.32 11.00 6.49
CA SER A 150 -1.24 11.71 7.19
C SER A 150 -1.00 11.17 8.59
N PHE A 151 -2.06 10.83 9.33
CA PHE A 151 -1.94 10.16 10.63
C PHE A 151 -1.28 8.78 10.51
N ILE A 152 -1.63 7.99 9.49
CA ILE A 152 -0.98 6.70 9.21
C ILE A 152 0.51 6.89 8.88
N VAL A 153 0.87 7.92 8.10
CA VAL A 153 2.26 8.23 7.76
C VAL A 153 3.05 8.62 9.02
N LEU A 154 2.46 9.43 9.90
CA LEU A 154 3.06 9.78 11.18
C LEU A 154 3.29 8.54 12.05
N LEU A 155 2.32 7.63 12.09
CA LEU A 155 2.44 6.37 12.80
C LEU A 155 3.55 5.49 12.19
N ALA A 156 3.65 5.43 10.86
CA ALA A 156 4.76 4.75 10.17
C ALA A 156 6.13 5.29 10.55
N LEU A 157 6.27 6.61 10.68
CA LEU A 157 7.51 7.26 11.10
C LEU A 157 7.87 6.97 12.56
N ILE A 158 6.90 7.06 13.48
CA ILE A 158 7.13 6.73 14.89
C ILE A 158 7.63 5.29 15.03
N PHE A 159 6.94 4.34 14.41
CA PHE A 159 7.36 2.93 14.42
C PHE A 159 8.71 2.71 13.72
N GLY A 160 8.99 3.45 12.65
CA GLY A 160 10.28 3.42 11.97
C GLY A 160 11.43 3.82 12.88
N ILE A 161 11.26 4.88 13.67
CA ILE A 161 12.24 5.32 14.68
C ILE A 161 12.46 4.23 15.73
N PHE A 162 11.39 3.60 16.23
CA PHE A 162 11.52 2.50 17.20
C PHE A 162 12.26 1.27 16.66
N LEU A 163 12.12 1.01 15.35
CA LEU A 163 12.76 -0.13 14.68
C LEU A 163 14.15 0.19 14.12
N ASN A 164 14.65 1.42 14.32
CA ASN A 164 15.91 1.92 13.76
C ASN A 164 16.02 1.75 12.23
N ASP A 165 14.89 1.81 11.52
CA ASP A 165 14.87 1.76 10.06
C ASP A 165 15.11 3.16 9.47
N ASP A 166 15.66 3.22 8.24
CA ASP A 166 15.85 4.48 7.54
C ASP A 166 14.51 5.14 7.22
N ILE A 167 14.40 6.43 7.54
CA ILE A 167 13.16 7.21 7.50
C ILE A 167 12.46 7.10 6.13
N LEU A 168 13.22 7.16 5.03
CA LEU A 168 12.70 7.02 3.67
C LEU A 168 12.16 5.61 3.38
N THR A 169 12.88 4.58 3.82
CA THR A 169 12.51 3.18 3.61
C THR A 169 11.25 2.79 4.40
N CYS A 170 11.00 3.45 5.54
CA CYS A 170 9.77 3.29 6.30
C CYS A 170 8.53 3.79 5.55
N LEU A 171 8.72 4.77 4.66
CA LEU A 171 7.63 5.44 3.95
C LEU A 171 7.40 4.87 2.56
N ILE A 172 8.45 4.78 1.75
CA ILE A 172 8.33 4.46 0.33
C ILE A 172 9.02 3.13 0.05
N CYS A 173 8.31 2.25 -0.65
CA CYS A 173 8.84 1.01 -1.20
C CYS A 173 8.29 0.78 -2.61
N VAL A 174 8.92 -0.15 -3.35
CA VAL A 174 8.52 -0.52 -4.72
C VAL A 174 7.06 -0.97 -4.76
N TYR A 175 6.61 -1.76 -3.79
CA TYR A 175 5.22 -2.21 -3.71
C TYR A 175 4.23 -1.05 -3.64
N LEU A 176 4.50 -0.04 -2.80
CA LEU A 176 3.62 1.10 -2.63
C LEU A 176 3.60 1.99 -3.87
N PHE A 177 4.76 2.14 -4.52
CA PHE A 177 4.88 2.86 -5.77
C PHE A 177 4.05 2.20 -6.89
N VAL A 178 4.25 0.91 -7.12
CA VAL A 178 3.50 0.13 -8.14
C VAL A 178 2.01 0.12 -7.83
N PHE A 179 1.62 -0.08 -6.56
CA PHE A 179 0.22 -0.05 -6.15
C PHE A 179 -0.43 1.31 -6.41
N SER A 180 0.26 2.40 -6.07
CA SER A 180 -0.22 3.76 -6.32
C SER A 180 -0.42 4.02 -7.81
N PHE A 181 0.52 3.56 -8.65
CA PHE A 181 0.41 3.66 -10.10
C PHE A 181 -0.82 2.92 -10.66
N ILE A 182 -1.05 1.67 -10.22
CA ILE A 182 -2.20 0.87 -10.65
C ILE A 182 -3.52 1.55 -10.29
N ILE A 183 -3.65 2.12 -9.08
CA ILE A 183 -4.86 2.84 -8.66
C ILE A 183 -5.12 4.04 -9.57
N ILE A 184 -4.07 4.83 -9.86
CA ILE A 184 -4.19 6.00 -10.72
C ILE A 184 -4.66 5.59 -12.12
N LEU A 185 -4.01 4.58 -12.72
CA LEU A 185 -4.40 4.05 -14.02
C LEU A 185 -5.85 3.58 -14.06
N PHE A 186 -6.27 2.81 -13.05
CA PHE A 186 -7.64 2.31 -12.98
C PHE A 186 -8.66 3.44 -12.93
N ASN A 187 -8.38 4.51 -12.17
CA ASN A 187 -9.26 5.67 -12.07
C ASN A 187 -9.31 6.47 -13.38
N VAL A 188 -8.16 6.66 -14.03
CA VAL A 188 -8.08 7.33 -15.34
C VAL A 188 -8.86 6.55 -16.39
N LEU A 189 -8.71 5.23 -16.46
CA LEU A 189 -9.47 4.38 -17.37
C LEU A 189 -10.97 4.47 -17.11
N LYS A 190 -11.39 4.42 -15.85
CA LYS A 190 -12.80 4.57 -15.46
C LYS A 190 -13.36 5.92 -15.89
N PHE A 191 -12.59 6.99 -15.73
CA PHE A 191 -12.98 8.33 -16.18
C PHE A 191 -13.15 8.38 -17.71
N ILE A 192 -12.18 7.86 -18.47
CA ILE A 192 -12.24 7.80 -19.94
C ILE A 192 -13.47 7.01 -20.41
N ILE A 193 -13.71 5.83 -19.83
CA ILE A 193 -14.88 5.00 -20.18
C ILE A 193 -16.19 5.74 -19.89
N ASN A 194 -16.28 6.43 -18.75
CA ASN A 194 -17.48 7.19 -18.41
C ASN A 194 -17.68 8.39 -19.35
N ALA A 195 -16.61 9.09 -19.73
CA ALA A 195 -16.65 10.18 -20.71
C ALA A 195 -17.12 9.67 -22.09
N LEU A 196 -16.60 8.52 -22.54
CA LEU A 196 -17.03 7.88 -23.79
C LEU A 196 -18.50 7.47 -23.77
N LYS A 197 -19.00 6.94 -22.64
CA LYS A 197 -20.43 6.61 -22.48
C LYS A 197 -21.33 7.85 -22.42
N GLY A 198 -20.83 8.96 -21.88
CA GLY A 198 -21.55 10.23 -21.87
C GLY A 198 -21.64 10.91 -23.24
N LEU A 199 -20.73 10.57 -24.17
CA LEU A 199 -20.74 11.05 -25.56
C LEU A 199 -21.63 10.20 -26.50
N SER A 200 -22.09 9.02 -26.06
CA SER A 200 -22.95 8.13 -26.83
C SER A 200 -24.46 8.30 -26.55
N LEU A 201 -24.86 9.39 -25.90
CA LEU A 201 -26.24 9.83 -25.64
C LEU A 201 -26.49 11.16 -26.35
#